data_AF-A0A3R5Q1Q7-F1
#
_entry.id   AF-A0A3R5Q1Q7-F1
#
_cell.length_a   1.000
_cell.length_b   1.000
_cell.length_c   1.000
_cell.angle_alpha   90.00
_cell.angle_beta   90.00
_cell.angle_gamma   90.00
#
_symmetry.space_group_name_H-M   'P 1'
#
loop_
_entity.id
_entity.type
_entity.pdbx_description
1 polymer ?
#
loop_
_entity_poly.entity_id
_entity_poly.type
_entity_poly.pdbx_seq_one_letter_code
_entity_poly.pdbx_strand_id
1 'polypeptide(L)' 'MNENLNKCFGLFPAVKPNLEKYVFMKVIEDTDGVLVEEETLDTGEEIVDLQKGDQHIMRYKPISSLVSSGAVTLI' A
#
# COMPACT_ATOMS: atom_id res chain seq x y z
N MET A 1 10.79 42.09 -18.08
CA MET A 1 10.49 40.82 -17.37
C MET A 1 9.04 40.49 -17.67
N ASN A 2 8.73 39.28 -18.14
CA ASN A 2 7.35 38.90 -18.49
C ASN A 2 6.67 38.25 -17.28
N GLU A 3 5.38 38.54 -17.09
CA GLU A 3 4.60 38.20 -15.88
C GLU A 3 3.74 36.94 -16.05
N ASN A 4 4.15 35.97 -16.89
CA ASN A 4 3.28 34.86 -17.30
C ASN A 4 3.53 33.52 -16.58
N LEU A 5 3.98 33.52 -15.32
CA LEU A 5 4.34 32.29 -14.58
C LEU A 5 3.44 31.99 -13.36
N ASN A 6 2.14 32.32 -13.41
CA ASN A 6 1.25 32.15 -12.25
C ASN A 6 0.04 31.24 -12.50
N LYS A 7 0.25 30.04 -13.07
CA LYS A 7 -0.77 28.97 -13.04
C LYS A 7 -0.17 27.57 -13.24
N CYS A 8 0.54 27.09 -12.23
CA CYS A 8 0.76 25.64 -12.03
C CYS A 8 -0.21 25.13 -10.96
N PHE A 9 -1.50 25.43 -11.09
CA PHE A 9 -2.53 24.85 -10.23
C PHE A 9 -3.63 24.26 -11.12
N GLY A 10 -3.52 22.96 -11.40
CA GLY A 10 -4.69 22.13 -11.72
C GLY A 10 -4.98 21.72 -13.16
N LEU A 11 -4.06 21.80 -14.14
CA LEU A 11 -4.35 21.39 -15.53
C LEU A 11 -3.53 20.21 -16.09
N PHE A 12 -2.61 19.65 -15.30
CA PHE A 12 -2.01 18.35 -15.62
C PHE A 12 -2.66 17.30 -14.71
N PRO A 13 -3.01 16.10 -15.21
CA PRO A 13 -3.43 15.01 -14.33
C PRO A 13 -2.30 14.78 -13.34
N ALA A 14 -2.53 15.13 -12.07
CA ALA A 14 -1.57 14.85 -11.02
C ALA A 14 -1.28 13.35 -11.06
N VAL A 15 -0.01 12.98 -11.18
CA VAL A 15 0.40 11.58 -11.16
C VAL A 15 -0.09 10.99 -9.84
N LYS A 16 -1.01 10.03 -9.91
CA LYS A 16 -1.53 9.34 -8.73
C LYS A 16 -0.58 8.22 -8.33
N PRO A 17 -0.33 8.00 -7.03
CA PRO A 17 0.44 6.85 -6.57
C PRO A 17 -0.27 5.55 -6.95
N ASN A 18 0.51 4.55 -7.35
CA ASN A 18 -0.01 3.21 -7.63
C ASN A 18 -0.07 2.42 -6.32
N LEU A 19 -1.28 2.19 -5.80
CA LEU A 19 -1.52 1.48 -4.54
C LEU A 19 -1.49 -0.04 -4.70
N GLU A 20 -1.48 -0.56 -5.93
CA GLU A 20 -1.46 -2.00 -6.23
C GLU A 20 -0.02 -2.55 -6.31
N LYS A 21 0.99 -1.74 -5.97
CA LYS A 21 2.39 -2.17 -5.97
C LYS A 21 2.66 -3.17 -4.84
N TYR A 22 3.41 -4.21 -5.17
CA TYR A 22 4.00 -5.11 -4.19
C TYR A 22 5.13 -4.40 -3.44
N VAL A 23 5.14 -4.56 -2.12
CA VAL A 23 6.11 -3.97 -1.19
C VAL A 23 6.62 -5.03 -0.24
N PHE A 24 7.86 -4.87 0.23
CA PHE A 24 8.38 -5.64 1.35
C PHE A 24 7.92 -4.99 2.65
N MET A 25 7.45 -5.80 3.59
CA MET A 25 7.07 -5.32 4.91
C MET A 25 7.55 -6.27 6.00
N LYS A 26 7.70 -5.72 7.20
CA LYS A 26 7.92 -6.46 8.44
C LYS A 26 6.77 -6.21 9.41
N VAL A 27 6.28 -7.27 10.04
CA VAL A 27 5.21 -7.23 11.03
C VAL A 27 5.77 -6.80 12.39
N ILE A 28 5.15 -5.80 13.01
CA ILE A 28 5.54 -5.25 14.31
C ILE A 28 4.63 -5.78 15.44
N GLU A 29 3.38 -6.05 15.11
CA GLU A 29 2.35 -6.57 16.01
C GLU A 29 1.55 -7.70 15.34
N ASP A 30 1.23 -8.75 16.11
CA ASP A 30 0.43 -9.87 15.61
C ASP A 30 -0.93 -9.35 15.11
N THR A 31 -1.29 -9.71 13.88
CA THR A 31 -2.54 -9.26 13.24
C THR A 31 -3.20 -10.42 12.54
N ASP A 32 -4.34 -10.85 13.04
CA ASP A 32 -5.10 -11.96 12.47
C ASP A 32 -6.11 -11.47 11.43
N GLY A 33 -6.42 -12.32 10.46
CA GLY A 33 -7.55 -12.11 9.57
C GLY A 33 -7.35 -11.01 8.52
N VAL A 34 -6.12 -10.78 8.06
CA VAL A 34 -5.85 -9.76 7.03
C VAL A 34 -6.39 -10.26 5.69
N LEU A 35 -7.40 -9.57 5.18
CA LEU A 35 -7.95 -9.83 3.85
C LEU A 35 -7.00 -9.26 2.80
N VAL A 36 -6.40 -10.14 2.00
CA VAL A 36 -5.60 -9.77 0.84
C VAL A 36 -6.32 -10.27 -0.41
N GLU A 37 -6.76 -9.30 -1.23
CA GLU A 37 -7.18 -9.61 -2.58
C GLU A 37 -5.93 -10.04 -3.36
N GLU A 38 -6.01 -11.09 -4.16
CA GLU A 38 -5.02 -11.43 -5.19
C GLU A 38 -5.50 -10.98 -6.58
N GLU A 39 -4.58 -10.82 -7.53
CA GLU A 39 -4.91 -10.36 -8.89
C GLU A 39 -5.27 -11.51 -9.83
N THR A 40 -4.90 -12.74 -9.49
CA THR A 40 -5.13 -13.92 -10.32
C THR A 40 -6.51 -14.54 -10.09
N LEU A 41 -7.20 -14.84 -11.18
CA LEU A 41 -8.57 -15.40 -11.21
C LEU A 41 -8.71 -16.73 -10.45
N ASP A 42 -7.59 -17.42 -10.20
CA ASP A 42 -7.57 -18.76 -9.60
C ASP A 42 -7.47 -18.74 -8.07
N THR A 43 -7.07 -17.62 -7.45
CA THR A 43 -6.73 -17.56 -6.00
C THR A 43 -7.62 -16.64 -5.16
N GLY A 44 -8.40 -15.73 -5.76
CA GLY A 44 -9.46 -15.00 -5.06
C GLY A 44 -9.00 -14.12 -3.89
N GLU A 45 -9.91 -13.91 -2.93
CA GLU A 45 -9.63 -13.25 -1.65
C GLU A 45 -9.02 -14.27 -0.67
N GLU A 46 -7.83 -13.96 -0.14
CA GLU A 46 -7.15 -14.77 0.87
C GLU A 46 -7.20 -14.06 2.23
N ILE A 47 -7.35 -14.85 3.30
CA ILE A 47 -7.23 -14.36 4.68
C ILE A 47 -5.91 -14.89 5.23
N VAL A 48 -5.02 -13.98 5.60
CA VAL A 48 -3.68 -14.29 6.11
C VAL A 48 -3.53 -13.75 7.53
N ASP A 49 -2.95 -14.56 8.41
CA ASP A 49 -2.53 -14.14 9.74
C ASP A 49 -1.05 -13.68 9.69
N LEU A 50 -0.77 -12.50 10.23
CA LEU A 50 0.54 -11.88 10.24
C LEU A 50 1.17 -12.00 11.63
N GLN A 51 2.30 -12.71 11.73
CA GLN A 51 3.01 -12.89 13.01
C GLN A 51 4.12 -11.86 13.19
N LYS A 52 4.25 -11.33 14.40
CA LYS A 52 5.25 -10.34 14.77
C LYS A 52 6.67 -10.83 14.45
N GLY A 53 7.38 -10.00 13.71
CA GLY A 53 8.76 -10.26 13.30
C GLY A 53 8.87 -10.82 11.88
N ASP A 54 7.80 -11.38 11.33
CA ASP A 54 7.78 -11.95 9.99
C ASP A 54 7.92 -10.89 8.91
N GLN A 55 8.39 -11.34 7.75
CA GLN A 55 8.56 -10.51 6.56
C GLN A 55 7.73 -11.08 5.43
N HIS A 56 7.00 -10.20 4.74
CA HIS A 56 6.13 -10.56 3.64
C HIS A 56 6.35 -9.63 2.44
N ILE A 57 6.01 -10.15 1.25
CA ILE A 57 5.85 -9.36 0.03
C ILE A 57 4.36 -9.38 -0.30
N MET A 58 3.70 -8.22 -0.26
CA MET A 58 2.25 -8.11 -0.47
C MET A 58 1.92 -6.80 -1.20
N ARG A 59 0.72 -6.72 -1.80
CA ARG A 59 0.21 -5.46 -2.36
C ARG A 59 0.02 -4.43 -1.25
N TYR A 60 0.36 -3.18 -1.53
CA TYR A 60 0.27 -2.10 -0.54
C TYR A 60 -1.17 -1.79 -0.13
N LYS A 61 -2.12 -1.82 -1.07
CA LYS A 61 -3.50 -1.42 -0.81
C LYS A 61 -4.18 -2.19 0.34
N PRO A 62 -4.16 -3.55 0.38
CA PRO A 62 -4.71 -4.32 1.50
C PRO A 62 -4.11 -3.97 2.88
N ILE A 63 -2.81 -3.67 2.93
CA ILE A 63 -2.08 -3.42 4.19
C ILE A 63 -2.01 -1.94 4.56
N SER A 64 -2.55 -1.03 3.75
CA SER A 64 -2.35 0.41 3.91
C SER A 64 -2.84 0.96 5.27
N SER A 65 -3.89 0.35 5.82
CA SER A 65 -4.39 0.64 7.17
C SER A 65 -3.42 0.18 8.26
N LEU A 66 -2.79 -0.98 8.09
CA LEU A 66 -1.79 -1.55 9.01
C LEU A 66 -0.50 -0.73 9.01
N VAL A 67 -0.10 -0.22 7.84
CA VAL A 67 1.02 0.73 7.72
C VAL A 67 0.69 2.02 8.47
N SER A 68 -0.54 2.51 8.33
CA SER A 68 -0.99 3.75 8.98
C SER A 68 -1.13 3.61 10.50
N SER A 69 -1.54 2.43 10.99
CA SER A 69 -1.63 2.15 12.43
C SER A 69 -0.27 1.85 13.07
N GLY A 70 0.73 1.46 12.28
CA GLY A 70 2.06 1.06 12.75
C GLY A 70 2.19 -0.43 13.11
N ALA A 71 1.14 -1.23 12.85
CA ALA A 71 1.18 -2.69 13.04
C ALA A 71 2.19 -3.38 12.11
N VAL A 72 2.50 -2.75 10.96
CA VAL A 72 3.56 -3.19 10.03
C VAL A 72 4.43 -2.00 9.63
N THR A 73 5.65 -2.30 9.16
CA THR A 73 6.58 -1.30 8.60
C THR A 73 7.09 -1.73 7.23
N LEU A 74 7.28 -0.77 6.33
CA LEU A 74 7.86 -1.03 5.00
C LEU A 74 9.39 -1.04 5.09
N ILE A 75 10.04 -1.96 4.36
CA ILE A 75 11.51 -2.12 4.34
C ILE A 75 12.08 -2.12 2.92
#